data_AF-A0A0G0PFG6-F1
#
_entry.id   AF-A0A0G0PFG6-F1
#
_cell.length_a   1.000
_cell.length_b   1.000
_cell.length_c   1.000
_cell.angle_alpha   90.00
_cell.angle_beta   90.00
_cell.angle_gamma   90.00
#
_symmetry.space_group_name_H-M   'P 1'
#
loop_
_entity.id
_entity.type
_entity.pdbx_description
1 polymer ?
#
loop_
_entity_poly.entity_id
_entity_poly.type
_entity_poly.pdbx_seq_one_letter_code
_entity_poly.pdbx_strand_id
1 'polypeptide(L)'
;MDNKIFKGLNDQQIRAVKIVDGPVLVISGPGSGKTKCLTHRIAHLIENGVHPENILAVTFTNKAAEEMRSRVAHILDRKYDSTKNNYFMPGMPLLGTFHSVCLRILRKEIERLGYSQNFIVL
;
A
#
# COMPACT_ATOMS: atom_id res chain seq x y z
N MET A 1 -15.61 -9.94 17.86
CA MET A 1 -15.68 -9.77 16.40
C MET A 1 -14.54 -10.56 15.80
N ASP A 2 -14.83 -11.57 14.98
CA ASP A 2 -13.78 -12.31 14.25
C ASP A 2 -12.99 -11.32 13.41
N ASN A 3 -11.74 -11.07 13.78
CA ASN A 3 -10.93 -10.07 13.12
C ASN A 3 -10.52 -10.60 11.74
N LYS A 4 -11.26 -10.17 10.70
CA LYS A 4 -11.06 -10.49 9.28
C LYS A 4 -9.62 -10.28 8.82
N ILE A 5 -8.88 -9.37 9.47
CA ILE A 5 -7.48 -9.07 9.18
C ILE A 5 -6.54 -10.24 9.48
N PHE A 6 -6.91 -11.19 10.33
CA PHE A 6 -6.05 -12.36 10.58
C PHE A 6 -6.51 -13.63 9.84
N LYS A 7 -7.62 -13.55 9.11
CA LYS A 7 -8.21 -14.72 8.44
C LYS A 7 -7.26 -15.31 7.39
N GLY A 8 -6.94 -16.59 7.56
CA GLY A 8 -6.10 -17.36 6.65
C GLY A 8 -4.61 -17.01 6.70
N LEU A 9 -4.15 -16.31 7.74
CA LEU A 9 -2.72 -16.13 8.02
C LEU A 9 -2.21 -17.26 8.92
N ASN A 10 -0.96 -17.65 8.73
CA ASN A 10 -0.27 -18.53 9.69
C ASN A 10 0.34 -17.73 10.85
N ASP A 11 0.83 -18.40 11.89
CA ASP A 11 1.36 -17.75 13.09
C ASP A 11 2.51 -16.78 12.81
N GLN A 12 3.40 -17.10 11.87
CA GLN A 12 4.51 -16.22 11.50
C GLN A 12 4.01 -14.94 10.82
N GLN A 13 3.04 -15.08 9.92
CA GLN A 13 2.39 -13.95 9.24
C GLN A 13 1.59 -13.10 10.23
N ILE A 14 0.88 -13.71 11.17
CA ILE A 14 0.16 -12.99 12.23
C ILE A 14 1.14 -12.18 13.08
N ARG A 15 2.27 -12.78 13.48
CA ARG A 15 3.31 -12.05 14.22
C ARG A 15 3.81 -10.83 13.44
N ALA A 16 4.12 -10.99 12.16
CA ALA A 16 4.57 -9.87 11.31
C ALA A 16 3.50 -8.78 11.12
N VAL A 17 2.21 -9.17 11.01
CA VAL A 17 1.08 -8.24 10.86
C VAL A 17 0.84 -7.43 12.13
N LYS A 18 0.99 -8.04 13.31
CA LYS A 18 0.75 -7.40 14.63
C LYS A 18 1.80 -6.37 15.03
N ILE A 19 2.96 -6.31 14.37
CA ILE A 19 3.99 -5.33 14.69
C ILE A 19 3.60 -3.97 14.08
N VAL A 20 3.14 -3.07 14.96
CA VAL A 20 2.74 -1.70 14.61
C VAL A 20 3.95 -0.77 14.60
N ASP A 21 4.79 -0.87 15.63
CA ASP A 21 5.90 0.06 15.87
C ASP A 21 7.25 -0.49 15.41
N GLY A 22 8.12 0.42 14.97
CA GLY A 22 9.50 0.13 14.60
C GLY A 22 9.69 -0.55 13.23
N PRO A 23 10.96 -0.71 12.80
CA PRO A 23 11.29 -1.33 11.53
C PRO A 23 11.09 -2.86 11.58
N VAL A 24 10.53 -3.42 10.50
CA VAL A 24 10.29 -4.87 10.35
C VAL A 24 10.79 -5.36 9.00
N LEU A 25 11.61 -6.41 9.00
CA LEU A 25 12.07 -7.10 7.80
C LEU A 25 11.46 -8.51 7.74
N VAL A 26 10.70 -8.79 6.68
CA VAL A 26 10.07 -10.10 6.45
C VAL A 26 10.75 -10.80 5.28
N ILE A 27 11.51 -11.86 5.57
CA ILE A 27 12.23 -12.67 4.57
C ILE A 27 11.54 -14.02 4.43
N SER A 28 11.29 -14.48 3.20
CA SER A 28 10.76 -15.82 2.94
C SER A 28 10.91 -16.21 1.48
N GLY A 29 10.90 -17.52 1.20
CA GLY A 29 10.98 -18.08 -0.15
C GLY A 29 9.79 -17.71 -1.06
N PRO A 30 9.88 -17.97 -2.37
CA PRO A 30 8.76 -17.80 -3.30
C PRO A 30 7.49 -18.52 -2.81
N GLY A 31 6.30 -17.98 -3.13
CA GLY A 31 5.02 -18.61 -2.76
C GLY A 31 4.63 -18.54 -1.28
N SER A 32 5.47 -18.03 -0.38
CA SER A 32 5.23 -17.95 1.08
C SER A 32 4.14 -16.96 1.54
N GLY A 33 3.51 -16.22 0.62
CA GLY A 33 2.50 -15.24 0.94
C GLY A 33 3.02 -13.89 1.46
N LYS A 34 4.24 -13.45 1.08
CA LYS A 34 4.78 -12.11 1.41
C LYS A 34 3.79 -10.98 1.15
N THR A 35 3.22 -10.94 -0.05
CA THR A 35 2.24 -9.92 -0.44
C THR A 35 0.98 -10.00 0.42
N LYS A 36 0.53 -11.20 0.78
CA LYS A 36 -0.61 -11.40 1.68
C LYS A 36 -0.31 -10.81 3.06
N CYS A 37 0.84 -11.16 3.64
CA CYS A 37 1.29 -10.59 4.92
C CYS A 37 1.32 -9.05 4.87
N LEU A 38 1.88 -8.47 3.79
CA LEU A 38 1.96 -7.02 3.62
C LEU A 38 0.58 -6.34 3.53
N THR A 39 -0.35 -6.86 2.74
CA THR A 39 -1.70 -6.27 2.60
C THR A 39 -2.50 -6.37 3.90
N HIS A 40 -2.36 -7.48 4.63
CA HIS A 40 -2.99 -7.63 5.93
C HIS A 40 -2.37 -6.70 6.98
N ARG A 41 -1.04 -6.47 6.94
CA ARG A 41 -0.39 -5.49 7.81
C ARG A 41 -0.89 -4.07 7.57
N ILE A 42 -1.03 -3.66 6.31
CA ILE A 42 -1.60 -2.35 5.96
C ILE A 42 -3.00 -2.19 6.56
N ALA A 43 -3.86 -3.19 6.40
CA ALA A 43 -5.20 -3.16 6.98
C ALA A 43 -5.15 -3.10 8.51
N HIS A 44 -4.26 -3.86 9.15
CA HIS A 44 -4.10 -3.87 10.60
C HIS A 44 -3.68 -2.50 11.15
N LEU A 45 -2.74 -1.82 10.49
CA LEU A 45 -2.35 -0.46 10.87
C LEU A 45 -3.55 0.49 10.86
N ILE A 46 -4.38 0.42 9.82
CA ILE A 46 -5.58 1.25 9.69
C ILE A 46 -6.59 0.93 10.79
N GLU A 47 -6.81 -0.34 11.11
CA GLU A 47 -7.69 -0.76 12.21
C GLU A 47 -7.18 -0.28 13.58
N ASN A 48 -5.86 -0.19 13.77
CA ASN A 48 -5.24 0.38 14.97
C ASN A 48 -5.17 1.91 14.97
N GLY A 49 -5.91 2.59 14.08
CA GLY A 49 -6.05 4.05 14.09
C GLY A 49 -5.00 4.81 13.28
N VAL A 50 -4.11 4.14 12.53
CA VAL A 50 -3.23 4.84 11.59
C VAL A 50 -4.06 5.37 10.43
N HIS A 51 -4.09 6.69 10.26
CA HIS A 51 -4.76 7.30 9.12
C HIS A 51 -4.18 6.77 7.80
N PRO A 52 -5.03 6.31 6.84
CA PRO A 52 -4.55 5.71 5.59
C PRO A 52 -3.57 6.61 4.80
N GLU A 53 -3.77 7.92 4.84
CA GLU A 53 -2.89 8.92 4.21
C GLU A 53 -1.46 8.95 4.75
N ASN A 54 -1.23 8.41 5.96
CA ASN A 54 0.09 8.27 6.56
C ASN A 54 0.79 6.96 6.18
N ILE A 55 0.17 6.13 5.33
CA ILE A 55 0.73 4.85 4.89
C ILE A 55 1.11 4.95 3.40
N LEU A 56 2.38 4.69 3.12
CA LEU A 56 2.94 4.54 1.78
C LEU A 56 3.33 3.07 1.57
N ALA A 57 2.82 2.47 0.49
CA ALA A 57 3.17 1.12 0.08
C ALA A 57 3.64 1.13 -1.39
N VAL A 58 4.89 0.72 -1.60
CA VAL A 58 5.58 0.82 -2.89
C VAL A 58 5.94 -0.56 -3.42
N THR A 59 5.83 -0.74 -4.73
CA THR A 59 6.25 -1.96 -5.44
C THR A 59 6.89 -1.63 -6.79
N PHE A 60 7.33 -2.65 -7.54
CA PHE A 60 8.03 -2.47 -8.81
C PHE A 60 7.09 -2.37 -10.02
N THR A 61 5.91 -2.98 -9.98
CA THR A 61 5.01 -3.05 -11.14
C THR A 61 3.64 -2.46 -10.84
N ASN A 62 3.03 -1.84 -11.85
CA ASN A 62 1.66 -1.32 -11.72
C ASN A 62 0.67 -2.43 -11.39
N LYS A 63 0.85 -3.63 -11.96
CA LYS A 63 0.03 -4.81 -11.67
C LYS A 63 0.08 -5.21 -10.19
N ALA A 64 1.26 -5.23 -9.58
CA ALA A 64 1.40 -5.54 -8.16
C ALA A 64 0.78 -4.45 -7.28
N ALA A 65 0.91 -3.17 -7.66
CA ALA A 65 0.30 -2.07 -6.93
C ALA A 65 -1.23 -2.18 -6.94
N GLU A 66 -1.80 -2.51 -8.10
CA GLU A 66 -3.23 -2.72 -8.30
C GLU A 66 -3.76 -3.91 -7.51
N GLU A 67 -3.05 -5.04 -7.56
CA GLU A 67 -3.39 -6.24 -6.80
C GLU A 67 -3.38 -5.98 -5.28
N MET A 68 -2.36 -5.27 -4.78
CA MET A 68 -2.31 -4.87 -3.37
C MET A 68 -3.46 -3.95 -3.00
N ARG A 69 -3.81 -2.98 -3.85
CA ARG A 69 -4.91 -2.04 -3.59
C ARG A 69 -6.26 -2.76 -3.50
N SER A 70 -6.53 -3.65 -4.45
CA SER A 70 -7.73 -4.48 -4.46
C SER A 70 -7.83 -5.34 -3.18
N ARG A 71 -6.72 -5.97 -2.76
CA ARG A 71 -6.68 -6.77 -1.52
C ARG A 71 -6.92 -5.95 -0.27
N VAL A 72 -6.27 -4.79 -0.13
CA VAL A 72 -6.45 -3.91 1.03
C VAL A 72 -7.89 -3.41 1.09
N ALA A 73 -8.47 -2.99 -0.04
CA ALA A 73 -9.87 -2.57 -0.09
C ALA A 73 -10.82 -3.70 0.32
N HIS A 74 -10.57 -4.93 -0.15
CA HIS A 74 -11.35 -6.10 0.23
C HIS A 74 -11.25 -6.42 1.73
N ILE A 75 -10.05 -6.36 2.32
CA ILE A 75 -9.87 -6.60 3.76
C ILE A 75 -10.63 -5.55 4.58
N LEU A 76 -10.62 -4.29 4.14
CA LEU A 76 -11.27 -3.15 4.80
C LEU A 76 -12.76 -2.97 4.43
N ASP A 77 -13.35 -3.89 3.66
CA ASP A 77 -14.74 -3.82 3.17
C ASP A 77 -15.08 -2.49 2.45
N ARG A 78 -14.11 -1.96 1.70
CA ARG A 78 -14.27 -0.73 0.91
C ARG A 78 -14.61 -1.07 -0.53
N LYS A 79 -15.56 -0.31 -1.10
CA LYS A 79 -15.83 -0.36 -2.54
C LYS A 79 -14.60 0.12 -3.30
N TYR A 80 -14.06 -0.75 -4.15
CA TYR A 80 -12.93 -0.45 -5.02
C TYR A 80 -13.28 -0.84 -6.45
N ASP A 81 -13.11 0.11 -7.36
CA ASP A 81 -13.36 -0.07 -8.78
C ASP A 81 -12.02 0.05 -9.51
N SER A 82 -11.46 -1.10 -9.89
CA SER A 82 -10.18 -1.19 -10.60
C SER A 82 -10.22 -0.58 -12.01
N THR A 83 -11.41 -0.26 -12.53
CA THR A 83 -11.54 0.41 -13.85
C THR A 83 -11.30 1.91 -13.75
N LYS A 84 -11.45 2.48 -12.55
CA LYS A 84 -11.14 3.89 -12.29
C LYS A 84 -9.66 3.99 -11.98
N ASN A 85 -8.92 4.68 -12.86
CA ASN A 85 -7.47 4.88 -12.75
C ASN A 85 -7.11 5.88 -11.63
N ASN A 86 -7.74 5.74 -10.46
CA ASN A 86 -7.57 6.60 -9.30
C ASN A 86 -6.53 6.00 -8.37
N TYR A 87 -5.26 6.30 -8.64
CA TYR A 87 -4.15 6.04 -7.72
C TYR A 87 -4.36 6.70 -6.34
N PHE A 88 -5.21 7.72 -6.29
CA PHE A 88 -5.62 8.41 -5.08
C PHE A 88 -7.10 8.15 -4.81
N MET A 89 -7.39 7.42 -3.75
CA MET A 89 -8.75 7.16 -3.28
C MET A 89 -8.85 7.61 -1.82
N PRO A 90 -9.75 8.55 -1.47
CA PRO A 90 -9.93 8.98 -0.09
C PRO A 90 -10.14 7.81 0.87
N GLY A 91 -9.39 7.81 1.97
CA GLY A 91 -9.41 6.75 2.96
C GLY A 91 -8.70 5.45 2.55
N MET A 92 -7.96 5.44 1.43
CA MET A 92 -7.01 4.37 1.12
C MET A 92 -5.57 4.89 1.24
N PRO A 93 -4.62 3.98 1.54
CA PRO A 93 -3.21 4.32 1.56
C PRO A 93 -2.67 4.61 0.16
N LEU A 94 -1.58 5.38 0.10
CA LEU A 94 -0.86 5.61 -1.14
C LEU A 94 -0.15 4.32 -1.55
N LEU A 95 -0.70 3.66 -2.57
CA LEU A 95 -0.18 2.42 -3.16
C LEU A 95 0.26 2.70 -4.58
N GLY A 96 1.51 2.40 -4.93
CA GLY A 96 2.02 2.71 -6.27
C GLY A 96 3.37 2.10 -6.55
N THR A 97 3.91 2.40 -7.75
CA THR A 97 5.31 2.08 -8.06
C THR A 97 6.23 3.18 -7.55
N PHE A 98 7.54 2.88 -7.45
CA PHE A 98 8.54 3.91 -7.19
C PHE A 98 8.41 5.08 -8.16
N HIS A 99 8.27 4.80 -9.46
CA HIS A 99 8.08 5.82 -10.49
C HIS A 99 6.82 6.66 -10.26
N SER A 100 5.68 6.03 -9.98
CA SER A 100 4.42 6.76 -9.73
C SER A 100 4.51 7.65 -8.49
N VAL A 101 5.17 7.19 -7.43
CA VAL A 101 5.38 7.95 -6.20
C VAL A 101 6.33 9.13 -6.43
N CYS A 102 7.47 8.89 -7.06
CA CYS A 102 8.42 9.96 -7.41
C CYS A 102 7.78 11.00 -8.33
N LEU A 103 7.04 10.56 -9.36
CA LEU A 103 6.32 11.45 -10.25
C LEU A 103 5.32 12.32 -9.50
N ARG A 104 4.57 11.77 -8.54
CA ARG A 104 3.64 12.53 -7.70
C ARG A 104 4.37 13.59 -6.87
N ILE A 105 5.52 13.24 -6.28
CA ILE A 105 6.34 14.19 -5.52
C ILE A 105 6.82 15.32 -6.44
N LEU A 106 7.35 14.99 -7.61
CA LEU A 106 7.80 15.98 -8.59
C LEU A 106 6.64 16.87 -9.05
N ARG A 107 5.48 16.31 -9.43
CA ARG A 107 4.30 17.10 -9.81
C ARG A 107 3.88 18.12 -8.75
N LYS A 108 4.18 17.86 -7.47
CA LYS A 108 3.87 18.77 -6.37
C LYS A 108 5.01 19.76 -6.06
N GLU A 109 6.27 19.33 -6.11
CA GLU A 109 7.40 20.05 -5.51
C GLU A 109 8.52 20.43 -6.50
N ILE A 110 8.40 20.10 -7.79
CA ILE A 110 9.51 20.24 -8.76
C ILE A 110 9.97 21.68 -9.00
N GLU A 111 9.12 22.67 -8.71
CA GLU A 111 9.49 24.09 -8.82
C GLU A 111 10.68 24.45 -7.91
N ARG A 112 10.87 23.74 -6.79
CA ARG A 112 12.03 23.89 -5.91
C ARG A 112 13.37 23.55 -6.58
N LEU A 113 13.32 22.82 -7.68
CA LEU A 113 14.47 22.45 -8.51
C LEU A 113 14.60 23.37 -9.74
N GLY A 114 13.75 24.39 -9.88
CA GLY A 114 13.76 25.31 -11.02
C GLY A 114 13.06 24.79 -12.28
N TYR A 115 12.30 23.68 -12.20
CA TYR A 115 11.53 23.15 -13.33
C TYR A 115 10.05 23.50 -13.21
N SER A 116 9.37 23.56 -14.35
CA SER A 116 7.91 23.72 -14.41
C SER A 116 7.16 22.46 -13.96
N GLN A 117 6.04 22.63 -13.27
CA GLN A 117 5.12 21.53 -12.93
C GLN A 117 4.56 20.81 -14.17
N ASN A 118 4.59 21.42 -15.36
CA ASN A 118 4.07 20.88 -16.62
C ASN A 118 5.11 20.08 -17.43
N PHE A 119 6.17 19.58 -16.80
CA PHE A 119 7.19 18.76 -17.48
C PHE A 119 6.60 17.49 -18.10
N ILE A 120 7.27 16.98 -19.14
CA ILE A 120 6.90 15.75 -19.84
C ILE A 120 7.83 14.63 -19.37
N VAL A 121 7.26 13.45 -19.09
CA VAL A 121 8.03 12.22 -18.89
C VAL A 121 8.14 11.57 -20.26
N LEU A 122 9.37 11.45 -20.77
CA LEU A 122 9.67 10.85 -22.08
C LEU A 122 9.58 9.32 -22.03
#